data_AF-A0A5E6NZA2-F1
#
_entry.id   AF-A0A5E6NZA2-F1
#
_cell.length_a   1.000
_cell.length_b   1.000
_cell.length_c   1.000
_cell.angle_alpha   90.00
_cell.angle_beta   90.00
_cell.angle_gamma   90.00
#
_symmetry.space_group_name_H-M   'P 1'
#
loop_
_entity.id
_entity.type
_entity.pdbx_description
1 polymer ?
#
loop_
_entity_poly.entity_id
_entity_poly.type
_entity_poly.pdbx_seq_one_letter_code
_entity_poly.pdbx_strand_id
1 'polypeptide(L)'
;MYTNKKWFWLDERKNTKHSELIRIAMETSFKNKNTRTKTKEPNRGKGLKQLLDFVKNQGRLTIVSNKGYCSFQVENEKLTTTQQKELKYPLQGTLIEWQINV
;
A
#
# COMPACT_ATOMS: atom_id res chain seq x y z
N MET A 1 -32.52 -11.50 -15.30
CA MET A 1 -32.02 -11.95 -13.99
C MET A 1 -30.79 -11.10 -13.64
N TYR A 2 -30.98 -9.95 -13.01
CA TYR A 2 -29.89 -9.04 -12.66
C TYR A 2 -29.24 -9.51 -11.35
N THR A 3 -27.98 -9.95 -11.41
CA THR A 3 -27.24 -10.34 -10.22
C THR A 3 -26.88 -9.09 -9.42
N ASN A 4 -27.56 -8.94 -8.29
CA ASN A 4 -27.35 -7.89 -7.30
C ASN A 4 -26.01 -8.14 -6.57
N LYS A 5 -24.87 -7.86 -7.22
CA LYS A 5 -23.56 -7.81 -6.56
C LYS A 5 -23.45 -6.51 -5.77
N LYS A 6 -24.29 -6.41 -4.74
CA LYS A 6 -24.41 -5.27 -3.83
C LYS A 6 -23.16 -5.20 -2.96
N TRP A 7 -22.22 -4.32 -3.32
CA TRP A 7 -21.36 -3.47 -2.49
C TRP A 7 -20.93 -3.88 -1.06
N PHE A 8 -20.83 -5.17 -0.72
CA PHE A 8 -20.44 -5.65 0.62
C PHE A 8 -19.03 -5.19 1.06
N TRP A 9 -18.15 -4.84 0.10
CA TRP A 9 -16.76 -4.47 0.36
C TRP A 9 -16.52 -3.06 0.92
N LEU A 10 -17.52 -2.16 0.92
CA LEU A 10 -17.32 -0.78 1.38
C LEU A 10 -17.59 -0.61 2.88
N ASP A 11 -18.58 -1.31 3.44
CA ASP A 11 -18.93 -1.15 4.86
C ASP A 11 -17.92 -1.81 5.80
N GLU A 12 -17.31 -2.94 5.43
CA GLU A 12 -16.25 -3.58 6.24
C GLU A 12 -14.97 -2.71 6.36
N ARG A 13 -14.70 -1.85 5.36
CA ARG A 13 -13.55 -0.93 5.42
C ARG A 13 -13.74 0.21 6.41
N LYS A 14 -14.97 0.56 6.80
CA LYS A 14 -15.21 1.65 7.77
C LYS A 14 -14.56 1.38 9.13
N ASN A 15 -14.41 0.11 9.52
CA ASN A 15 -13.77 -0.30 10.78
C ASN A 15 -12.35 -0.84 10.60
N THR A 16 -11.83 -0.93 9.37
CA THR A 16 -10.46 -1.41 9.15
C THR A 16 -9.48 -0.29 9.46
N LYS A 17 -8.45 -0.59 10.25
CA LYS A 17 -7.35 0.34 10.54
C LYS A 17 -6.71 0.84 9.24
N HIS A 18 -6.40 2.13 9.13
CA HIS A 18 -5.80 2.68 7.92
C HIS A 18 -4.43 2.07 7.62
N SER A 19 -3.65 1.81 8.66
CA SER A 19 -2.37 1.10 8.57
C SER A 19 -2.53 -0.30 7.97
N GLU A 20 -3.62 -1.00 8.32
CA GLU A 20 -3.93 -2.31 7.74
C GLU A 20 -4.28 -2.21 6.25
N LEU A 21 -5.04 -1.19 5.85
CA LEU A 21 -5.33 -0.94 4.43
C LEU A 21 -4.07 -0.65 3.63
N ILE A 22 -3.12 0.12 4.19
CA ILE A 22 -1.82 0.40 3.56
C ILE A 22 -1.01 -0.89 3.41
N ARG A 23 -0.93 -1.71 4.47
CA ARG A 23 -0.22 -2.99 4.47
C ARG A 23 -0.75 -3.92 3.37
N ILE A 24 -2.07 -4.14 3.33
CA ILE A 24 -2.72 -5.00 2.34
C ILE A 24 -2.48 -4.48 0.92
N ALA A 25 -2.59 -3.17 0.70
CA ALA A 25 -2.33 -2.56 -0.60
C ALA A 25 -0.89 -2.79 -1.07
N MET A 26 0.08 -2.68 -0.16
CA MET A 26 1.49 -2.92 -0.44
C MET A 26 1.77 -4.38 -0.75
N GLU A 27 1.30 -5.30 0.08
CA GLU A 27 1.46 -6.75 -0.12
C GLU A 27 0.81 -7.23 -1.42
N THR A 28 -0.36 -6.69 -1.75
CA THR A 28 -1.06 -6.98 -3.00
C THR A 28 -0.26 -6.47 -4.20
N SER A 29 0.33 -5.28 -4.10
CA SER A 29 1.16 -4.69 -5.15
C SER A 29 2.46 -5.46 -5.35
N PHE A 30 3.05 -5.98 -4.28
CA PHE A 30 4.26 -6.79 -4.32
C PHE A 30 4.04 -8.18 -4.95
N LYS A 31 2.96 -8.88 -4.54
CA LYS A 31 2.65 -10.23 -5.05
C LYS A 31 2.22 -10.22 -6.52
N ASN A 32 1.44 -9.22 -6.93
CA ASN A 32 0.90 -9.15 -8.29
C ASN A 32 1.83 -8.38 -9.22
N LYS A 33 2.70 -9.10 -9.96
CA LYS A 33 3.57 -8.50 -11.00
C LYS A 33 2.78 -7.74 -12.09
N ASN A 34 1.52 -8.14 -12.34
CA ASN A 34 0.63 -7.60 -13.38
C ASN A 34 -0.71 -7.12 -12.81
N THR A 35 -0.72 -6.16 -11.88
CA THR A 35 -1.96 -5.47 -11.48
C THR A 35 -2.46 -4.63 -12.65
N ARG A 36 -3.25 -5.25 -13.55
CA ARG A 36 -4.01 -4.54 -14.58
C ARG A 36 -5.01 -3.64 -13.86
N THR A 37 -4.76 -2.34 -13.85
CA THR A 37 -5.77 -1.40 -13.40
C THR A 37 -6.97 -1.46 -14.33
N LYS A 38 -8.18 -1.49 -13.76
CA LYS A 38 -9.45 -1.38 -14.49
C LYS A 38 -9.61 -0.05 -15.25
N THR A 39 -8.58 0.79 -15.23
CA THR A 39 -8.55 2.11 -15.80
C THR A 39 -7.76 2.01 -17.10
N LYS A 40 -8.30 2.58 -18.19
CA LYS A 40 -7.59 2.64 -19.48
C LYS A 40 -6.31 3.51 -19.42
N GLU A 41 -6.06 4.16 -18.29
CA GLU A 41 -4.87 4.96 -18.02
C GLU A 41 -3.62 4.09 -17.81
N PRO A 42 -2.55 4.29 -18.59
CA PRO A 42 -1.37 3.41 -18.58
C PRO A 42 -0.56 3.48 -17.27
N ASN A 43 -0.63 4.59 -16.53
CA ASN A 43 0.20 4.84 -15.35
C ASN A 43 -0.54 4.75 -14.01
N ARG A 44 -1.87 4.58 -14.04
CA ARG A 44 -2.67 4.52 -12.81
C ARG A 44 -2.46 3.17 -12.11
N GLY A 45 -2.40 3.18 -10.77
CA GLY A 45 -2.29 1.99 -9.91
C GLY A 45 -1.00 1.18 -10.00
N LYS A 46 0.04 1.72 -10.65
CA LYS A 46 1.39 1.12 -10.69
C LYS A 46 2.37 1.70 -9.66
N GLY A 47 2.02 2.83 -9.04
CA GLY A 47 2.94 3.60 -8.20
C GLY A 47 3.51 2.85 -7.00
N LEU A 48 2.71 2.07 -6.26
CA LEU A 48 3.20 1.32 -5.10
C LEU A 48 4.26 0.29 -5.48
N LYS A 49 4.09 -0.40 -6.61
CA LYS A 49 5.08 -1.34 -7.12
C LYS A 49 6.39 -0.63 -7.47
N GLN A 50 6.31 0.48 -8.20
CA GLN A 50 7.48 1.28 -8.58
C GLN A 50 8.24 1.80 -7.35
N LEU A 51 7.54 2.16 -6.28
CA LEU A 51 8.16 2.58 -5.02
C LEU A 51 8.94 1.45 -4.34
N LEU A 52 8.43 0.20 -4.39
CA LEU A 52 9.16 -0.96 -3.87
C LEU A 52 10.42 -1.25 -4.67
N ASP A 53 10.40 -1.02 -5.99
CA ASP A 53 11.57 -1.22 -6.85
C ASP A 53 12.73 -0.29 -6.42
N PHE A 54 12.45 0.95 -5.96
CA PHE A 54 13.49 1.88 -5.48
C PHE A 54 14.20 1.44 -4.21
N VAL A 55 13.52 0.69 -3.34
CA VAL A 55 14.06 0.23 -2.05
C VAL A 55 14.49 -1.24 -2.10
N LYS A 56 14.42 -1.88 -3.27
CA LYS A 56 14.80 -3.28 -3.44
C LYS A 56 16.30 -3.44 -3.13
N ASN A 57 16.62 -4.41 -2.29
CA ASN A 57 17.98 -4.86 -1.94
C ASN A 57 18.80 -4.02 -0.95
N GLN A 58 18.36 -2.85 -0.47
CA GLN A 58 18.97 -2.14 0.70
C GLN A 58 18.25 -0.81 1.03
N GLY A 59 16.92 -0.84 1.17
CA GLY A 59 16.18 0.38 1.47
C GLY A 59 14.99 0.18 2.39
N ARG A 60 14.43 1.29 2.84
CA ARG A 60 13.18 1.35 3.63
C ARG A 60 12.20 2.30 2.95
N LEU A 61 10.94 1.89 2.88
CA LEU A 61 9.84 2.71 2.39
C LEU A 61 8.84 2.91 3.53
N THR A 62 8.55 4.15 3.89
CA THR A 62 7.51 4.51 4.86
C THR A 62 6.37 5.20 4.13
N ILE A 63 5.14 4.76 4.38
CA ILE A 63 3.91 5.37 3.86
C ILE A 63 3.05 5.77 5.05
N VAL A 64 2.66 7.05 5.05
CA VAL A 64 1.68 7.61 5.97
C VAL A 64 0.50 8.13 5.17
N SER A 65 -0.70 7.64 5.45
CA SER A 65 -1.92 8.10 4.78
C SER A 65 -3.09 8.08 5.75
N ASN A 66 -3.79 9.21 5.85
CA ASN A 66 -4.79 9.43 6.89
C ASN A 66 -4.18 9.12 8.29
N LYS A 67 -4.74 8.18 9.05
CA LYS A 67 -4.16 7.74 10.33
C LYS A 67 -3.18 6.57 10.20
N GLY A 68 -3.02 5.98 9.02
CA GLY A 68 -2.18 4.81 8.86
C GLY A 68 -0.71 5.18 8.72
N TYR A 69 0.15 4.45 9.42
CA TYR A 69 1.60 4.50 9.27
C TYR A 69 2.12 3.08 9.06
N CYS A 70 2.84 2.85 7.96
CA CYS A 70 3.52 1.59 7.69
C CYS A 70 4.93 1.83 7.16
N SER A 71 5.90 1.07 7.65
CA SER A 71 7.25 1.01 7.08
C SER A 71 7.52 -0.39 6.53
N PHE A 72 8.19 -0.45 5.39
CA PHE A 72 8.46 -1.64 4.61
C PHE A 72 9.94 -1.75 4.27
N GLN A 73 10.43 -2.99 4.19
CA GLN A 73 11.75 -3.31 3.64
C GLN A 73 11.61 -4.48 2.66
N VAL A 74 12.48 -4.50 1.64
CA VAL A 74 12.54 -5.59 0.66
C VAL A 74 13.94 -6.17 0.65
N GLU A 75 14.07 -7.37 1.20
CA GLU A 75 15.33 -8.11 1.30
C GLU A 75 15.14 -9.51 0.73
N ASN A 76 16.09 -9.98 -0.08
CA ASN A 76 16.04 -11.32 -0.70
C ASN A 76 14.68 -11.64 -1.36
N GLU A 77 14.15 -10.65 -2.11
CA GLU A 77 12.84 -10.74 -2.77
C GLU A 77 11.65 -11.00 -1.83
N LYS A 78 11.79 -10.65 -0.55
CA LYS A 78 10.73 -10.74 0.45
C LYS A 78 10.39 -9.34 0.97
N LEU A 79 9.11 -8.99 0.89
CA LEU A 79 8.56 -7.80 1.52
C LEU A 79 8.30 -8.07 3.00
N THR A 80 8.84 -7.23 3.88
CA THR A 80 8.60 -7.25 5.32
C THR A 80 8.01 -5.92 5.77
N THR A 81 6.94 -5.95 6.56
CA THR A 81 6.40 -4.76 7.24
C THR A 81 7.15 -4.60 8.55
N THR A 82 8.01 -3.60 8.66
CA THR A 82 8.88 -3.39 9.84
C THR A 82 8.20 -2.58 10.94
N GLN A 83 7.24 -1.74 10.57
CA GLN A 83 6.43 -0.97 11.51
C GLN A 83 5.02 -0.84 10.96
N GLN A 84 4.02 -0.96 11.84
CA GLN A 84 2.62 -0.73 11.53
C GLN A 84 1.95 -0.09 12.76
N LYS A 85 1.39 1.11 12.61
CA LYS A 85 0.69 1.80 13.70
C LYS A 85 -0.36 2.78 13.19
N GLU A 86 -1.28 3.16 14.07
CA GLU A 86 -2.19 4.28 13.83
C GLU A 86 -1.62 5.56 14.46
N LEU A 87 -1.75 6.66 13.75
CA LEU A 87 -1.47 7.99 14.23
C LEU A 87 -2.67 8.53 15.00
N LYS A 88 -2.39 9.33 16.04
CA LYS A 88 -3.42 10.00 16.84
C LYS A 88 -4.29 10.94 15.97
N TYR A 89 -3.64 11.66 15.08
CA TYR A 89 -4.29 12.62 14.18
C TYR A 89 -4.10 12.20 12.72
N PRO A 90 -5.11 12.45 11.87
CA PRO A 90 -5.02 12.12 10.45
C PRO A 90 -4.07 13.07 9.72
N LEU A 91 -3.26 12.54 8.81
CA LEU A 91 -2.56 13.32 7.80
C LEU A 91 -3.55 13.68 6.67
N GLN A 92 -3.64 14.97 6.35
CA GLN A 92 -4.37 15.46 5.17
C GLN A 92 -3.54 15.13 3.92
N GLY A 93 -3.81 13.95 3.32
CA GLY A 93 -3.09 13.45 2.14
C GLY A 93 -2.26 12.20 2.43
N THR A 94 -1.19 12.02 1.66
CA THR A 94 -0.28 10.88 1.77
C THR A 94 1.17 11.38 1.76
N LEU A 95 1.93 11.00 2.78
CA LEU A 95 3.39 11.20 2.83
C LEU A 95 4.06 9.86 2.48
N ILE A 96 5.03 9.92 1.58
CA ILE A 96 5.85 8.79 1.16
C ILE A 96 7.30 9.18 1.39
N GLU A 97 7.98 8.44 2.25
CA GLU A 97 9.39 8.60 2.57
C GLU A 97 10.12 7.33 2.14
N TRP A 98 11.26 7.47 1.45
CA TRP A 98 12.12 6.34 1.13
C TRP A 98 13.57 6.66 1.53
N GLN A 99 14.26 5.64 2.01
CA GLN A 99 15.67 5.68 2.34
C GLN A 99 16.36 4.58 1.55
N ILE A 100 17.46 4.93 0.88
CA ILE A 100 18.37 4.01 0.21
C ILE A 100 19.65 4.00 1.06
N ASN A 101 20.05 2.82 1.54
CA ASN A 101 21.33 2.66 2.19
C ASN A 101 22.36 2.46 1.09
N VAL A 102 23.28 3.42 0.95
CA VAL A 102 24.42 3.39 0.03
C VAL A 102 25.62 2.79 0.77
#